data_AF-A0AAE0HAS1-F1
#
_entry.id   AF-A0AAE0HAS1-F1
#
_cell.length_a   1.000
_cell.length_b   1.000
_cell.length_c   1.000
_cell.angle_alpha   90.00
_cell.angle_beta   90.00
_cell.angle_gamma   90.00
#
_symmetry.space_group_name_H-M   'P 1'
#
loop_
_entity.id
_entity.type
_entity.pdbx_description
1 polymer ?
#
loop_
_entity_poly.entity_id
_entity_poly.type
_entity_poly.pdbx_seq_one_letter_code
_entity_poly.pdbx_strand_id
1 'polypeptide(L)'
;MAATEAFSLLNTSTGAHNDHSPRQRVKPDSRKRHSIPDDPIRPGLLARPEKRPRRKKHSRGYLRRLLQRTWALPLGLILGFLGIYAFNPTESNIVHHFLFLSYKLDDHHGQYGKGPWDFAFLAFYTIFLTFTRELIMQEVLRPLARLGGIKSKAKQARFMEQMYTACYFAFSGPLGLYTMKQTPGLWYFKTRGMYESYPNIAHDGVFKFYYLFQAAYWVQQAIVMLLGQEKPRKDFKELIGHHIITITLIFLSYRFHFMYIGISIYITHDISDLFLAVSPIPSSPSFIPPSPKSNEPI
;
A
#
# COMPACT_ATOMS: atom_id res chain seq x y z
N MET A 1 -7.05 17.48 0.45
CA MET A 1 -7.07 18.39 -0.70
C MET A 1 -5.68 18.35 -1.34
N ALA A 2 -5.36 17.24 -2.02
CA ALA A 2 -4.07 16.99 -2.67
C ALA A 2 -4.23 15.90 -3.74
N ALA A 3 -5.35 15.93 -4.48
CA ALA A 3 -5.65 14.95 -5.53
C ALA A 3 -6.33 15.61 -6.75
N THR A 4 -6.13 16.90 -6.96
CA THR A 4 -6.82 17.65 -8.03
C THR A 4 -5.88 18.47 -8.91
N GLU A 5 -4.56 18.42 -8.69
CA GLU A 5 -3.58 19.22 -9.47
C GLU A 5 -2.82 18.42 -10.55
N ALA A 6 -3.15 17.15 -10.77
CA ALA A 6 -2.39 16.31 -11.72
C ALA A 6 -2.85 16.41 -13.19
N PHE A 7 -3.79 17.29 -13.55
CA PHE A 7 -4.38 17.31 -14.90
C PHE A 7 -4.32 18.65 -15.65
N SER A 8 -3.45 19.58 -15.26
CA SER A 8 -3.35 20.92 -15.89
C SER A 8 -2.06 21.17 -16.70
N LEU A 9 -1.15 20.20 -16.84
CA LEU A 9 0.19 20.44 -17.44
C LEU A 9 0.33 20.06 -18.91
N LEU A 10 -0.77 20.04 -19.68
CA LEU A 10 -0.73 19.87 -21.13
C LEU A 10 -1.68 20.85 -21.81
N ASN A 11 -1.43 22.15 -21.67
CA ASN A 11 -1.80 23.10 -22.72
C ASN A 11 -1.10 24.45 -22.52
N THR A 12 -0.47 24.93 -23.60
CA THR A 12 -0.13 26.34 -23.90
C THR A 12 0.84 27.04 -22.92
N SER A 13 1.94 27.67 -23.34
CA SER A 13 1.95 28.77 -24.30
C SER A 13 3.38 29.10 -24.73
N THR A 14 3.52 29.34 -26.02
CA THR A 14 4.52 30.20 -26.65
C THR A 14 4.40 31.66 -26.18
N GLY A 15 5.54 32.36 -26.04
CA GLY A 15 5.72 33.71 -26.57
C GLY A 15 5.44 34.94 -25.67
N ALA A 16 6.52 35.73 -25.50
CA ALA A 16 6.58 37.19 -25.44
C ALA A 16 6.03 37.92 -24.18
N HIS A 17 6.46 39.11 -23.76
CA HIS A 17 7.67 39.97 -23.84
C HIS A 17 7.29 41.24 -23.03
N ASN A 18 8.23 41.83 -22.26
CA ASN A 18 8.17 43.20 -21.65
C ASN A 18 7.06 43.48 -20.59
N ASP A 19 7.18 44.40 -19.63
CA ASP A 19 8.05 45.58 -19.46
C ASP A 19 8.14 46.04 -17.98
N HIS A 20 9.00 47.04 -17.79
CA HIS A 20 9.51 47.74 -16.61
C HIS A 20 8.56 48.36 -15.54
N SER A 21 9.10 48.39 -14.31
CA SER A 21 9.22 49.52 -13.35
C SER A 21 8.30 49.66 -12.10
N PRO A 22 8.83 50.19 -10.97
CA PRO A 22 8.22 50.09 -9.65
C PRO A 22 7.59 51.41 -9.15
N ARG A 23 6.61 51.34 -8.24
CA ARG A 23 6.10 52.50 -7.50
C ARG A 23 6.05 52.25 -5.98
N GLN A 24 6.79 53.07 -5.24
CA GLN A 24 6.60 53.32 -3.81
C GLN A 24 5.31 54.13 -3.57
N ARG A 25 4.75 54.03 -2.35
CA ARG A 25 4.79 55.06 -1.28
C ARG A 25 3.48 55.20 -0.46
N VAL A 26 3.68 55.39 0.84
CA VAL A 26 2.86 56.09 1.87
C VAL A 26 1.66 55.37 2.53
N LYS A 27 1.78 55.20 3.86
CA LYS A 27 0.68 55.06 4.84
C LYS A 27 0.29 56.44 5.39
N PRO A 28 -0.98 56.70 5.75
CA PRO A 28 -1.31 57.80 6.66
C PRO A 28 -1.69 57.32 8.06
N ASP A 29 -1.40 58.22 9.00
CA ASP A 29 -1.47 58.14 10.44
C ASP A 29 -2.86 58.56 11.00
N SER A 30 -3.08 58.14 12.23
CA SER A 30 -4.18 58.36 13.15
C SER A 30 -4.48 59.84 13.49
N ARG A 31 -5.76 60.16 13.78
CA ARG A 31 -6.17 60.94 14.97
C ARG A 31 -7.69 61.18 15.13
N LYS A 32 -8.12 61.00 16.39
CA LYS A 32 -9.11 61.75 17.20
C LYS A 32 -10.64 61.54 17.05
N ARG A 33 -11.16 60.77 18.02
CA ARG A 33 -12.33 60.98 18.92
C ARG A 33 -13.16 62.28 18.76
N HIS A 34 -14.48 62.14 18.80
CA HIS A 34 -15.44 62.98 19.54
C HIS A 34 -16.62 62.10 20.03
N SER A 35 -17.27 62.51 21.11
CA SER A 35 -18.17 61.71 21.96
C SER A 35 -19.42 62.50 22.36
N ILE A 36 -20.48 61.76 22.79
CA ILE A 36 -21.66 62.14 23.63
C ILE A 36 -22.93 62.63 22.87
N PRO A 37 -24.21 62.44 23.32
CA PRO A 37 -24.80 61.57 24.39
C PRO A 37 -26.01 60.68 23.96
N ASP A 38 -26.43 59.82 24.90
CA ASP A 38 -27.66 59.03 24.97
C ASP A 38 -28.98 59.83 25.13
N ASP A 39 -30.10 59.24 24.70
CA ASP A 39 -31.44 59.47 25.31
C ASP A 39 -32.32 58.20 25.24
N PRO A 40 -33.26 57.97 26.20
CA PRO A 40 -33.91 56.67 26.47
C PRO A 40 -35.39 56.58 26.02
N ILE A 41 -35.96 55.36 25.97
CA ILE A 41 -37.32 54.94 26.46
C ILE A 41 -37.85 53.63 25.78
N ARG A 42 -37.89 52.56 26.59
CA ARG A 42 -38.92 51.50 26.81
C ARG A 42 -39.26 50.37 25.80
N PRO A 43 -39.77 49.22 26.31
CA PRO A 43 -39.39 47.88 25.88
C PRO A 43 -40.46 47.15 25.04
N GLY A 44 -40.03 46.55 23.94
CA GLY A 44 -40.81 45.63 23.11
C GLY A 44 -40.40 44.18 23.35
N LEU A 45 -41.29 43.44 24.00
CA LEU A 45 -41.27 42.00 24.21
C LEU A 45 -41.14 41.27 22.85
N LEU A 46 -39.95 40.78 22.49
CA LEU A 46 -39.79 39.86 21.36
C LEU A 46 -39.23 38.53 21.84
N ALA A 47 -39.99 37.50 21.49
CA ALA A 47 -39.92 36.12 21.93
C ALA A 47 -38.50 35.52 21.90
N ARG A 48 -38.17 34.78 22.96
CA ARG A 48 -36.98 33.95 23.06
C ARG A 48 -37.06 32.88 21.95
N PRO A 49 -36.07 32.76 21.05
CA PRO A 49 -36.10 31.71 20.06
C PRO A 49 -35.91 30.36 20.77
N GLU A 50 -36.88 29.48 20.58
CA GLU A 50 -36.85 28.10 21.06
C GLU A 50 -35.61 27.40 20.49
N LYS A 51 -34.75 26.89 21.38
CA LYS A 51 -33.52 26.21 20.98
C LYS A 51 -33.88 24.90 20.27
N ARG A 52 -33.87 24.92 18.92
CA ARG A 52 -33.95 23.69 18.11
C ARG A 52 -32.94 22.67 18.62
N PRO A 53 -33.34 21.40 18.83
CA PRO A 53 -32.41 20.38 19.32
C PRO A 53 -31.30 20.20 18.29
N ARG A 54 -30.04 20.41 18.71
CA ARG A 54 -28.85 20.16 17.89
C ARG A 54 -28.80 18.67 17.55
N ARG A 55 -29.31 18.30 16.36
CA ARG A 55 -29.19 16.95 15.80
C ARG A 55 -27.69 16.61 15.74
N LYS A 56 -27.30 15.53 16.43
CA LYS A 56 -25.91 15.08 16.63
C LYS A 56 -25.14 15.02 15.30
N LYS A 57 -24.36 16.07 15.01
CA LYS A 57 -23.49 16.19 13.82
C LYS A 57 -22.19 15.35 13.92
N HIS A 58 -22.01 14.60 15.01
CA HIS A 58 -20.75 13.98 15.39
C HIS A 58 -20.39 12.73 14.56
N SER A 59 -21.38 11.95 14.12
CA SER A 59 -21.13 10.71 13.34
C SER A 59 -20.55 11.00 11.96
N ARG A 60 -21.04 12.05 11.28
CA ARG A 60 -20.56 12.46 9.95
C ARG A 60 -19.08 12.85 9.96
N GLY A 61 -18.57 13.42 11.05
CA GLY A 61 -17.15 13.78 11.20
C GLY A 61 -16.24 12.58 11.46
N TYR A 62 -16.72 11.57 12.19
CA TYR A 62 -15.97 10.33 12.42
C TYR A 62 -15.89 9.46 11.17
N LEU A 63 -17.02 9.24 10.48
CA LEU A 63 -17.06 8.47 9.23
C LEU A 63 -16.19 9.11 8.14
N ARG A 64 -16.23 10.45 8.01
CA ARG A 64 -15.35 11.17 7.08
C ARG A 64 -13.87 11.02 7.42
N ARG A 65 -13.50 10.92 8.70
CA ARG A 65 -12.11 10.68 9.13
C ARG A 65 -11.67 9.24 8.89
N LEU A 66 -12.58 8.27 9.04
CA LEU A 66 -12.31 6.87 8.67
C LEU A 66 -12.12 6.71 7.17
N LEU A 67 -13.02 7.29 6.35
CA LEU A 67 -12.93 7.26 4.89
C LEU A 67 -11.71 8.01 4.32
N GLN A 68 -11.05 8.85 5.13
CA GLN A 68 -9.79 9.51 4.77
C GLN A 68 -8.56 8.63 4.99
N ARG A 69 -8.70 7.50 5.70
CA ARG A 69 -7.60 6.54 5.83
C ARG A 69 -7.45 5.78 4.52
N THR A 70 -6.22 5.63 4.04
CA THR A 70 -5.93 4.97 2.75
C THR A 70 -6.40 3.51 2.73
N TRP A 71 -6.43 2.84 3.89
CA TRP A 71 -6.95 1.47 4.01
C TRP A 71 -8.49 1.37 3.95
N ALA A 72 -9.24 2.47 4.04
CA ALA A 72 -10.69 2.42 4.07
C ALA A 72 -11.31 1.99 2.73
N LEU A 73 -10.71 2.39 1.61
CA LEU A 73 -11.16 1.99 0.27
C LEU A 73 -11.01 0.47 0.05
N PRO A 74 -9.82 -0.14 0.18
CA PRO A 74 -9.67 -1.58 -0.01
C PRO A 74 -10.46 -2.37 1.05
N LEU A 75 -10.59 -1.87 2.29
CA LEU A 75 -11.47 -2.48 3.28
C LEU A 75 -12.94 -2.48 2.83
N GLY A 76 -13.44 -1.35 2.30
CA GLY A 76 -14.81 -1.27 1.79
C GLY A 76 -15.07 -2.27 0.67
N LEU A 77 -14.11 -2.47 -0.23
CA LEU A 77 -14.18 -3.48 -1.28
C LEU A 77 -14.23 -4.90 -0.70
N ILE A 78 -13.33 -5.22 0.25
CA ILE A 78 -13.31 -6.53 0.92
C ILE A 78 -14.63 -6.81 1.63
N LEU A 79 -15.15 -5.85 2.39
CA LEU A 79 -16.43 -5.96 3.08
C LEU A 79 -17.60 -6.11 2.09
N GLY A 80 -17.51 -5.50 0.90
CA GLY A 80 -18.46 -5.69 -0.19
C GLY A 80 -18.51 -7.14 -0.67
N PHE A 81 -17.35 -7.73 -0.99
CA PHE A 81 -17.25 -9.14 -1.36
C PHE A 81 -17.77 -10.06 -0.24
N LEU A 82 -17.30 -9.85 1.00
CA LEU A 82 -17.74 -10.64 2.15
C LEU A 82 -19.25 -10.51 2.41
N GLY A 83 -19.83 -9.32 2.23
CA GLY A 83 -21.26 -9.09 2.37
C GLY A 83 -22.09 -9.82 1.30
N ILE A 84 -21.65 -9.80 0.05
CA ILE A 84 -22.29 -10.55 -1.05
C ILE A 84 -22.21 -12.06 -0.80
N TYR A 85 -21.08 -12.55 -0.30
CA TYR A 85 -20.93 -13.96 0.07
C TYR A 85 -21.79 -14.34 1.27
N ALA A 86 -21.86 -13.50 2.30
CA ALA A 86 -22.67 -13.76 3.48
C ALA A 86 -24.18 -13.84 3.18
N PHE A 87 -24.65 -13.15 2.14
CA PHE A 87 -26.05 -13.24 1.69
C PHE A 87 -26.37 -14.59 1.03
N ASN A 88 -25.41 -15.20 0.34
CA ASN A 88 -25.55 -16.51 -0.26
C ASN A 88 -24.23 -17.30 -0.15
N PRO A 89 -23.99 -17.98 1.00
CA PRO A 89 -22.71 -18.63 1.30
C PRO A 89 -22.62 -20.02 0.66
N THR A 90 -22.82 -20.08 -0.66
CA THR A 90 -22.76 -21.32 -1.45
C THR A 90 -21.67 -21.24 -2.50
N GLU A 91 -21.22 -22.39 -3.01
CA GLU A 91 -20.24 -22.47 -4.10
C GLU A 91 -20.81 -21.93 -5.43
N SER A 92 -22.13 -21.86 -5.57
CA SER A 92 -22.80 -21.27 -6.74
C SER A 92 -22.69 -19.73 -6.79
N ASN A 93 -22.25 -19.09 -5.72
CA ASN A 93 -22.02 -17.65 -5.70
C ASN A 93 -20.75 -17.31 -6.48
N ILE A 94 -20.84 -16.36 -7.42
CA ILE A 94 -19.66 -15.90 -8.17
C ILE A 94 -18.53 -15.40 -7.27
N VAL A 95 -18.86 -14.84 -6.10
CA VAL A 95 -17.88 -14.37 -5.11
C VAL A 95 -17.09 -15.52 -4.48
N HIS A 96 -17.62 -16.75 -4.51
CA HIS A 96 -16.88 -17.92 -4.04
C HIS A 96 -15.52 -18.05 -4.75
N HIS A 97 -15.46 -17.79 -6.07
CA HIS A 97 -14.23 -17.81 -6.86
C HIS A 97 -13.20 -16.75 -6.48
N PHE A 98 -13.62 -15.67 -5.82
CA PHE A 98 -12.73 -14.62 -5.32
C PHE A 98 -12.16 -14.98 -3.95
N LEU A 99 -12.94 -15.66 -3.11
CA LEU A 99 -12.58 -15.97 -1.72
C LEU A 99 -11.86 -17.31 -1.56
N PHE A 100 -12.19 -18.30 -2.41
CA PHE A 100 -11.72 -19.68 -2.28
C PHE A 100 -11.06 -20.17 -3.56
N LEU A 101 -10.21 -21.18 -3.43
CA LEU A 101 -9.57 -21.83 -4.57
C LEU A 101 -10.62 -22.48 -5.47
N SER A 102 -10.55 -22.18 -6.77
CA SER A 102 -11.41 -22.78 -7.78
C SER A 102 -10.80 -24.06 -8.35
N TYR A 103 -11.61 -24.88 -9.04
CA TYR A 103 -11.17 -26.09 -9.76
C TYR A 103 -10.66 -27.21 -8.85
N LYS A 104 -11.38 -27.51 -7.78
CA LYS A 104 -11.12 -28.69 -6.96
C LYS A 104 -11.37 -29.95 -7.81
N LEU A 105 -10.45 -30.91 -7.72
CA LEU A 105 -10.52 -32.19 -8.44
C LEU A 105 -11.10 -33.25 -7.48
N ASP A 106 -12.21 -33.86 -7.86
CA ASP A 106 -12.94 -34.82 -7.01
C ASP A 106 -12.14 -36.11 -6.75
N ASP A 107 -11.36 -36.56 -7.74
CA ASP A 107 -10.67 -37.85 -7.71
C ASP A 107 -9.27 -37.81 -7.08
N HIS A 108 -8.78 -36.61 -6.69
CA HIS A 108 -7.38 -36.41 -6.34
C HIS A 108 -7.17 -35.81 -4.95
N HIS A 109 -7.81 -36.36 -3.91
CA HIS A 109 -7.52 -36.08 -2.49
C HIS A 109 -7.24 -34.60 -2.16
N GLY A 110 -8.09 -33.68 -2.60
CA GLY A 110 -7.93 -32.24 -2.29
C GLY A 110 -6.95 -31.48 -3.19
N GLN A 111 -6.59 -32.04 -4.35
CA GLN A 111 -5.86 -31.31 -5.39
C GLN A 111 -6.77 -30.40 -6.22
N TYR A 112 -6.14 -29.41 -6.84
CA TYR A 112 -6.78 -28.39 -7.66
C TYR A 112 -6.11 -28.30 -9.02
N GLY A 113 -6.93 -28.14 -10.06
CA GLY A 113 -6.48 -27.80 -11.41
C GLY A 113 -6.30 -26.29 -11.58
N LYS A 114 -6.22 -25.83 -12.83
CA LYS A 114 -6.12 -24.41 -13.19
C LYS A 114 -7.26 -23.94 -14.08
N GLY A 115 -7.58 -22.66 -14.03
CA GLY A 115 -8.50 -22.03 -14.97
C GLY A 115 -8.68 -20.53 -14.76
N PRO A 116 -9.57 -19.89 -15.56
CA PRO A 116 -9.76 -18.44 -15.54
C PRO A 116 -10.23 -17.86 -14.20
N TRP A 117 -10.96 -18.62 -13.37
CA TRP A 117 -11.40 -18.15 -12.06
C TRP A 117 -10.24 -17.90 -11.09
N ASP A 118 -9.05 -18.41 -11.37
CA ASP A 118 -7.85 -18.11 -10.58
C ASP A 118 -7.43 -16.64 -10.69
N PHE A 119 -7.81 -15.95 -11.78
CA PHE A 119 -7.62 -14.49 -11.90
C PHE A 119 -8.56 -13.71 -10.97
N ALA A 120 -9.77 -14.23 -10.69
CA ALA A 120 -10.68 -13.62 -9.73
C ALA A 120 -10.13 -13.73 -8.30
N PHE A 121 -9.63 -14.91 -7.94
CA PHE A 121 -8.90 -15.14 -6.69
C PHE A 121 -7.71 -14.17 -6.57
N LEU A 122 -6.86 -14.10 -7.60
CA LEU A 122 -5.71 -13.20 -7.63
C LEU A 122 -6.13 -11.74 -7.41
N ALA A 123 -7.17 -11.27 -8.11
CA ALA A 123 -7.66 -9.90 -7.99
C ALA A 123 -8.16 -9.56 -6.57
N PHE A 124 -8.93 -10.47 -5.94
CA PHE A 124 -9.38 -10.27 -4.56
C PHE A 124 -8.21 -10.23 -3.59
N TYR A 125 -7.27 -11.17 -3.70
CA TYR A 125 -6.13 -11.22 -2.80
C TYR A 125 -5.16 -10.05 -2.99
N THR A 126 -5.06 -9.46 -4.19
CA THR A 126 -4.36 -8.19 -4.41
C THR A 126 -5.01 -7.04 -3.62
N ILE A 127 -6.35 -6.96 -3.58
CA ILE A 127 -7.06 -5.97 -2.77
C ILE A 127 -6.84 -6.23 -1.27
N PHE A 128 -6.95 -7.50 -0.86
CA PHE A 128 -6.69 -7.94 0.52
C PHE A 128 -5.28 -7.56 0.99
N LEU A 129 -4.26 -7.82 0.17
CA LEU A 129 -2.87 -7.45 0.46
C LEU A 129 -2.69 -5.94 0.49
N THR A 130 -3.34 -5.19 -0.40
CA THR A 130 -3.32 -3.72 -0.38
C THR A 130 -3.90 -3.18 0.94
N PHE A 131 -5.03 -3.72 1.39
CA PHE A 131 -5.60 -3.38 2.70
C PHE A 131 -4.64 -3.72 3.84
N THR A 132 -4.14 -4.95 3.85
CA THR A 132 -3.24 -5.46 4.91
C THR A 132 -1.98 -4.62 5.02
N ARG A 133 -1.36 -4.28 3.88
CA ARG A 133 -0.21 -3.37 3.79
C ARG A 133 -0.49 -2.03 4.44
N GLU A 134 -1.55 -1.34 4.01
CA GLU A 134 -1.88 -0.02 4.52
C GLU A 134 -2.26 -0.06 6.02
N LEU A 135 -2.94 -1.12 6.46
CA LEU A 135 -3.26 -1.33 7.88
C LEU A 135 -2.00 -1.51 8.72
N ILE A 136 -1.10 -2.41 8.32
CA ILE A 136 0.16 -2.67 9.04
C ILE A 136 1.03 -1.41 9.02
N MET A 137 1.20 -0.76 7.87
CA MET A 137 2.03 0.45 7.78
C MET A 137 1.49 1.57 8.67
N GLN A 138 0.19 1.83 8.68
CA GLN A 138 -0.38 2.98 9.39
C GLN A 138 -0.64 2.75 10.88
N GLU A 139 -1.13 1.57 11.24
CA GLU A 139 -1.56 1.27 12.62
C GLU A 139 -0.46 0.59 13.44
N VAL A 140 0.48 -0.12 12.80
CA VAL A 140 1.55 -0.86 13.51
C VAL A 140 2.90 -0.19 13.32
N LEU A 141 3.37 -0.06 12.07
CA LEU A 141 4.74 0.39 11.79
C LEU A 141 4.94 1.89 12.02
N ARG A 142 3.94 2.72 11.73
CA ARG A 142 4.04 4.17 11.93
C ARG A 142 4.16 4.56 13.41
N PRO A 143 3.37 4.01 14.35
CA PRO A 143 3.60 4.22 15.77
C PRO A 143 4.97 3.72 16.22
N LEU A 144 5.41 2.53 15.77
CA LEU A 144 6.73 1.98 16.10
C LEU A 144 7.86 2.88 15.61
N ALA A 145 7.77 3.42 14.40
CA ALA A 145 8.75 4.37 13.86
C ALA A 145 8.87 5.64 14.70
N ARG A 146 7.74 6.13 15.24
CA ARG A 146 7.73 7.31 16.13
C ARG A 146 8.27 6.99 17.51
N LEU A 147 7.94 5.81 18.04
CA LEU A 147 8.47 5.33 19.32
C LEU A 147 9.99 5.16 19.26
N GLY A 148 10.49 4.66 18.13
CA GLY A 148 11.93 4.59 17.82
C GLY A 148 12.59 5.95 17.49
N GLY A 149 11.89 7.08 17.68
CA GLY A 149 12.47 8.42 17.56
C GLY A 149 12.69 8.92 16.13
N ILE A 150 12.16 8.26 15.10
CA ILE A 150 12.34 8.70 13.71
C ILE A 150 11.45 9.93 13.45
N LYS A 151 12.04 11.14 13.50
CA LYS A 151 11.27 12.40 13.33
C LYS A 151 10.93 12.74 11.88
N SER A 152 11.79 12.34 10.92
CA SER A 152 11.59 12.68 9.50
C SER A 152 10.50 11.82 8.87
N LYS A 153 9.49 12.45 8.26
CA LYS A 153 8.41 11.75 7.53
C LYS A 153 8.93 10.85 6.42
N ALA A 154 9.97 11.28 5.69
CA ALA A 154 10.57 10.50 4.62
C ALA A 154 11.34 9.27 5.16
N LYS A 155 12.00 9.42 6.32
CA LYS A 155 12.65 8.28 6.99
C LYS A 155 11.63 7.32 7.60
N GLN A 156 10.52 7.83 8.14
CA GLN A 156 9.40 6.99 8.60
C GLN A 156 8.82 6.18 7.43
N ALA A 157 8.54 6.81 6.28
CA ALA A 157 8.01 6.12 5.11
C ALA A 157 8.92 4.95 4.67
N ARG A 158 10.22 5.21 4.52
CA ARG A 158 11.20 4.17 4.16
C ARG A 158 11.30 3.06 5.20
N PHE A 159 11.31 3.41 6.49
CA PHE A 159 11.30 2.41 7.55
C PHE A 159 10.06 1.52 7.48
N MET A 160 8.87 2.12 7.29
CA MET A 160 7.63 1.36 7.18
C MET A 160 7.62 0.47 5.94
N GLU A 161 8.11 0.94 4.80
CA GLU A 161 8.24 0.15 3.57
C GLU A 161 9.12 -1.10 3.82
N GLN A 162 10.34 -0.91 4.33
CA GLN A 162 11.27 -2.01 4.56
C GLN A 162 10.77 -2.98 5.64
N MET A 163 10.21 -2.46 6.73
CA MET A 163 9.70 -3.31 7.80
C MET A 163 8.45 -4.08 7.37
N TYR A 164 7.58 -3.50 6.54
CA TYR A 164 6.45 -4.24 5.96
C TYR A 164 6.94 -5.42 5.12
N THR A 165 7.92 -5.19 4.23
CA THR A 165 8.54 -6.23 3.41
C THR A 165 9.16 -7.32 4.28
N ALA A 166 9.90 -6.96 5.32
CA ALA A 166 10.49 -7.92 6.26
C ALA A 166 9.40 -8.74 7.00
N CYS A 167 8.33 -8.09 7.48
CA CYS A 167 7.21 -8.79 8.11
C CYS A 167 6.54 -9.76 7.13
N TYR A 168 6.28 -9.35 5.88
CA TYR A 168 5.67 -10.20 4.88
C TYR A 168 6.50 -11.47 4.65
N PHE A 169 7.80 -11.32 4.39
CA PHE A 169 8.68 -12.48 4.13
C PHE A 169 8.96 -13.34 5.36
N ALA A 170 8.86 -12.78 6.58
CA ALA A 170 8.91 -13.58 7.80
C ALA A 170 7.73 -14.58 7.90
N PHE A 171 6.58 -14.29 7.27
CA PHE A 171 5.45 -15.21 7.19
C PHE A 171 5.45 -16.04 5.89
N SER A 172 5.68 -15.42 4.73
CA SER A 172 5.62 -16.11 3.43
C SER A 172 6.77 -17.10 3.26
N GLY A 173 7.98 -16.78 3.74
CA GLY A 173 9.17 -17.63 3.60
C GLY A 173 8.98 -19.03 4.21
N PRO A 174 8.61 -19.15 5.50
CA PRO A 174 8.30 -20.44 6.11
C PRO A 174 7.16 -21.19 5.41
N LEU A 175 6.11 -20.49 4.96
CA LEU A 175 5.01 -21.08 4.21
C LEU A 175 5.48 -21.62 2.84
N GLY A 176 6.37 -20.91 2.16
CA GLY A 176 6.99 -21.34 0.92
C GLY A 176 7.83 -22.60 1.11
N LEU A 177 8.68 -22.63 2.13
CA LEU A 177 9.47 -23.82 2.49
C LEU A 177 8.59 -25.01 2.87
N TYR A 178 7.51 -24.78 3.60
CA TYR A 178 6.51 -25.81 3.91
C TYR A 178 5.88 -26.36 2.62
N THR A 179 5.45 -25.47 1.72
CA THR A 179 4.88 -25.84 0.42
C THR A 179 5.85 -26.66 -0.43
N MET A 180 7.12 -26.25 -0.49
CA MET A 180 8.17 -27.00 -1.18
C MET A 180 8.38 -28.39 -0.56
N LYS A 181 8.36 -28.50 0.77
CA LYS A 181 8.52 -29.78 1.47
C LYS A 181 7.40 -30.77 1.14
N GLN A 182 6.16 -30.27 1.05
CA GLN A 182 5.00 -31.09 0.72
C GLN A 182 4.92 -31.45 -0.77
N THR A 183 5.68 -30.77 -1.62
CA THR A 183 5.69 -31.04 -3.06
C THR A 183 6.59 -32.24 -3.37
N PRO A 184 6.06 -33.33 -3.97
CA PRO A 184 6.83 -34.54 -4.23
C PRO A 184 8.08 -34.25 -5.08
N GLY A 185 9.25 -34.69 -4.61
CA GLY A 185 10.51 -34.56 -5.34
C GLY A 185 11.14 -33.16 -5.36
N LEU A 186 10.48 -32.13 -4.82
CA LEU A 186 10.95 -30.73 -4.91
C LEU A 186 11.76 -30.27 -3.68
N TRP A 187 11.73 -31.02 -2.58
CA TRP A 187 12.41 -30.62 -1.33
C TRP A 187 13.87 -30.22 -1.56
N TYR A 188 14.23 -29.05 -1.00
CA TYR A 188 15.57 -28.47 -1.08
C TYR A 188 16.05 -28.26 -2.52
N PHE A 189 15.18 -27.68 -3.35
CA PHE A 189 15.49 -27.26 -4.72
C PHE A 189 16.00 -28.38 -5.64
N LYS A 190 15.58 -29.62 -5.42
CA LYS A 190 15.94 -30.75 -6.28
C LYS A 190 15.40 -30.54 -7.69
N THR A 191 16.30 -30.24 -8.63
CA THR A 191 15.97 -29.92 -10.02
C THR A 191 15.26 -31.08 -10.73
N ARG A 192 15.64 -32.33 -10.46
CA ARG A 192 14.96 -33.52 -11.02
C ARG A 192 13.45 -33.49 -10.80
N GLY A 193 13.00 -33.20 -9.57
CA GLY A 193 11.57 -33.17 -9.23
C GLY A 193 10.80 -32.05 -9.94
N MET A 194 11.48 -31.01 -10.42
CA MET A 194 10.85 -29.93 -11.20
C MET A 194 10.39 -30.39 -12.59
N TYR A 195 11.04 -31.40 -13.16
CA TYR A 195 10.78 -31.87 -14.53
C TYR A 195 10.14 -33.26 -14.58
N GLU A 196 10.38 -34.10 -13.57
CA GLU A 196 9.98 -35.52 -13.57
C GLU A 196 8.46 -35.73 -13.65
N SER A 197 7.66 -34.77 -13.19
CA SER A 197 6.19 -34.79 -13.23
C SER A 197 5.58 -33.80 -14.22
N TYR A 198 6.38 -33.26 -15.14
CA TYR A 198 5.89 -32.29 -16.13
C TYR A 198 5.02 -32.99 -17.20
N PRO A 199 3.83 -32.45 -17.53
CA PRO A 199 3.23 -31.22 -17.03
C PRO A 199 2.50 -31.40 -15.69
N ASN A 200 2.75 -30.47 -14.77
CA ASN A 200 2.17 -30.49 -13.43
C ASN A 200 0.76 -29.86 -13.50
N ILE A 201 -0.24 -30.70 -13.75
CA ILE A 201 -1.63 -30.27 -14.01
C ILE A 201 -2.50 -30.17 -12.75
N ALA A 202 -2.13 -30.89 -11.68
CA ALA A 202 -2.83 -30.93 -10.43
C ALA A 202 -1.89 -30.59 -9.28
N HIS A 203 -2.38 -29.78 -8.34
CA HIS A 203 -1.60 -29.26 -7.23
C HIS A 203 -2.36 -29.38 -5.93
N ASP A 204 -1.65 -29.64 -4.83
CA ASP A 204 -2.25 -29.57 -3.50
C ASP A 204 -2.84 -28.17 -3.23
N GLY A 205 -3.88 -28.11 -2.40
CA GLY A 205 -4.54 -26.84 -2.06
C GLY A 205 -3.57 -25.81 -1.48
N VAL A 206 -2.66 -26.22 -0.60
CA VAL A 206 -1.67 -25.30 -0.01
C VAL A 206 -0.72 -24.77 -1.08
N PHE A 207 -0.30 -25.64 -2.00
CA PHE A 207 0.54 -25.27 -3.13
C PHE A 207 -0.13 -24.22 -4.01
N LYS A 208 -1.37 -24.49 -4.44
CA LYS A 208 -2.10 -23.58 -5.32
C LYS A 208 -2.38 -22.25 -4.64
N PHE A 209 -2.80 -22.27 -3.38
CA PHE A 209 -3.00 -21.08 -2.56
C PHE A 209 -1.72 -20.25 -2.50
N TYR A 210 -0.60 -20.84 -2.07
CA TYR A 210 0.67 -20.15 -1.93
C TYR A 210 1.10 -19.51 -3.25
N TYR A 211 1.02 -20.25 -4.36
CA TYR A 211 1.43 -19.76 -5.67
C TYR A 211 0.60 -18.55 -6.13
N LEU A 212 -0.73 -18.63 -6.03
CA LEU A 212 -1.63 -17.54 -6.43
C LEU A 212 -1.54 -16.35 -5.47
N PHE A 213 -1.37 -16.60 -4.17
CA PHE A 213 -1.18 -15.56 -3.17
C PHE A 213 0.12 -14.78 -3.39
N GLN A 214 1.22 -15.47 -3.71
CA GLN A 214 2.49 -14.82 -4.06
C GLN A 214 2.36 -14.03 -5.36
N ALA A 215 1.65 -14.54 -6.37
CA ALA A 215 1.34 -13.78 -7.58
C ALA A 215 0.53 -12.51 -7.27
N ALA A 216 -0.46 -12.59 -6.38
CA ALA A 216 -1.25 -11.45 -5.94
C ALA A 216 -0.40 -10.40 -5.21
N TYR A 217 0.61 -10.82 -4.43
CA TYR A 217 1.59 -9.93 -3.80
C TYR A 217 2.45 -9.20 -4.82
N TRP A 218 2.99 -9.90 -5.82
CA TRP A 218 3.77 -9.28 -6.89
C TRP A 218 2.96 -8.24 -7.70
N VAL A 219 1.70 -8.55 -7.99
CA VAL A 219 0.78 -7.62 -8.64
C VAL A 219 0.47 -6.43 -7.71
N GLN A 220 0.23 -6.67 -6.42
CA GLN A 220 0.02 -5.61 -5.43
C GLN A 220 1.23 -4.67 -5.35
N GLN A 221 2.44 -5.20 -5.34
CA GLN A 221 3.66 -4.41 -5.29
C GLN A 221 3.86 -3.58 -6.57
N ALA A 222 3.54 -4.13 -7.74
CA ALA A 222 3.53 -3.37 -8.99
C ALA A 222 2.50 -2.22 -8.97
N ILE A 223 1.30 -2.43 -8.43
CA ILE A 223 0.29 -1.37 -8.28
C ILE A 223 0.79 -0.24 -7.37
N VAL A 224 1.40 -0.57 -6.24
CA VAL A 224 1.98 0.42 -5.31
C VAL A 224 3.00 1.32 -6.01
N MET A 225 3.86 0.73 -6.84
CA MET A 225 4.84 1.49 -7.62
C MET A 225 4.20 2.34 -8.72
N LEU A 226 3.22 1.79 -9.46
CA LEU A 226 2.52 2.52 -10.53
C LEU A 226 1.74 3.72 -9.99
N LEU A 227 1.17 3.60 -8.78
CA LEU A 227 0.49 4.70 -8.09
C LEU A 227 1.45 5.71 -7.45
N GLY A 228 2.76 5.51 -7.55
CA GLY A 228 3.77 6.41 -6.98
C GLY A 228 3.70 6.50 -5.45
N GLN A 229 3.21 5.46 -4.79
CA GLN A 229 3.10 5.43 -3.33
C GLN A 229 4.47 5.27 -2.65
N GLU A 230 5.46 4.75 -3.38
CA GLU A 230 6.85 4.69 -2.96
C GLU A 230 7.64 5.86 -3.58
N LYS A 231 8.51 6.50 -2.77
CA LYS A 231 9.34 7.60 -3.26
C LYS A 231 10.34 7.05 -4.29
N PRO A 232 10.40 7.58 -5.52
CA PRO A 232 11.31 7.10 -6.55
C PRO A 232 12.75 7.08 -6.04
N ARG A 233 13.37 5.91 -6.17
CA ARG A 233 14.79 5.67 -5.85
C ARG A 233 15.64 5.88 -7.10
N LYS A 234 16.97 5.87 -6.97
CA LYS A 234 17.89 6.08 -8.11
C LYS A 234 17.78 4.92 -9.13
N ASP A 235 17.41 3.75 -8.65
CA ASP A 235 17.19 2.47 -9.32
C ASP A 235 15.72 2.26 -9.77
N PHE A 236 14.86 3.29 -9.71
CA PHE A 236 13.42 3.14 -9.96
C PHE A 236 13.08 2.55 -11.34
N LYS A 237 13.83 2.89 -12.39
CA LYS A 237 13.60 2.33 -13.73
C LYS A 237 13.94 0.85 -13.81
N GLU A 238 15.02 0.43 -13.14
CA GLU A 238 15.42 -0.97 -13.05
C GLU A 238 14.40 -1.75 -12.22
N LEU A 239 13.90 -1.19 -11.13
CA LEU A 239 12.85 -1.78 -10.30
C LEU A 239 11.54 -2.01 -11.09
N ILE A 240 11.15 -1.06 -11.96
CA ILE A 240 9.99 -1.24 -12.87
C ILE A 240 10.27 -2.37 -13.86
N GLY A 241 11.43 -2.38 -14.51
CA GLY A 241 11.82 -3.44 -15.45
C GLY A 241 11.78 -4.82 -14.79
N HIS A 242 12.31 -4.92 -13.57
CA HIS A 242 12.28 -6.12 -12.74
C HIS A 242 10.85 -6.62 -12.50
N HIS A 243 9.91 -5.74 -12.18
CA HIS A 243 8.51 -6.14 -11.94
C HIS A 243 7.80 -6.58 -13.22
N ILE A 244 8.08 -5.93 -14.35
CA ILE A 244 7.53 -6.36 -15.65
C ILE A 244 7.98 -7.78 -15.97
N ILE A 245 9.29 -8.05 -15.83
CA ILE A 245 9.86 -9.37 -16.09
C ILE A 245 9.31 -10.39 -15.11
N THR A 246 9.32 -10.09 -13.81
CA THR A 246 8.83 -10.99 -12.75
C THR A 246 7.36 -11.37 -12.98
N ILE A 247 6.46 -10.41 -13.21
CA ILE A 247 5.04 -10.70 -13.48
C ILE A 247 4.86 -11.50 -14.76
N THR A 248 5.63 -11.21 -15.80
CA THR A 248 5.61 -11.96 -17.05
C THR A 248 6.04 -13.42 -16.82
N LEU A 249 7.11 -13.65 -16.07
CA LEU A 249 7.59 -14.99 -15.74
C LEU A 249 6.60 -15.77 -14.88
N ILE A 250 5.93 -15.11 -13.92
CA ILE A 250 4.85 -15.72 -13.14
C ILE A 250 3.70 -16.17 -14.06
N PHE A 251 3.26 -15.29 -14.96
CA PHE A 251 2.18 -15.60 -15.90
C PHE A 251 2.56 -16.76 -16.83
N LEU A 252 3.76 -16.75 -17.40
CA LEU A 252 4.23 -17.82 -18.28
C LEU A 252 4.41 -19.14 -17.53
N SER A 253 4.96 -19.10 -16.30
CA SER A 253 5.09 -20.26 -15.43
C SER A 253 3.73 -20.90 -15.15
N TYR A 254 2.71 -20.09 -14.86
CA TYR A 254 1.33 -20.57 -14.70
C TYR A 254 0.72 -21.11 -16.00
N ARG A 255 0.92 -20.39 -17.11
CA ARG A 255 0.34 -20.72 -18.41
C ARG A 255 0.86 -22.06 -18.95
N PHE A 256 2.16 -22.32 -18.77
CA PHE A 256 2.87 -23.49 -19.27
C PHE A 256 3.10 -24.60 -18.22
N HIS A 257 2.51 -24.51 -17.02
CA HIS A 257 2.63 -25.54 -15.96
C HIS A 257 4.03 -25.71 -15.36
N PHE A 258 4.86 -24.66 -15.40
CA PHE A 258 6.17 -24.65 -14.74
C PHE A 258 6.08 -24.21 -13.27
N MET A 259 4.98 -24.53 -12.57
CA MET A 259 4.73 -24.02 -11.23
C MET A 259 5.70 -24.57 -10.17
N TYR A 260 6.25 -25.78 -10.34
CA TYR A 260 7.26 -26.33 -9.41
C TYR A 260 8.58 -25.55 -9.50
N ILE A 261 8.98 -25.17 -10.72
CA ILE A 261 10.09 -24.23 -10.95
C ILE A 261 9.73 -22.87 -10.35
N GLY A 262 8.49 -22.40 -10.58
CA GLY A 262 8.00 -21.12 -10.06
C GLY A 262 8.06 -21.00 -8.53
N ILE A 263 7.66 -22.03 -7.77
CA ILE A 263 7.79 -22.02 -6.30
C ILE A 263 9.26 -21.92 -5.87
N SER A 264 10.13 -22.65 -6.54
CA SER A 264 11.57 -22.58 -6.27
C SER A 264 12.10 -21.16 -6.49
N ILE A 265 11.72 -20.54 -7.60
CA ILE A 265 12.07 -19.15 -7.89
C ILE A 265 11.49 -18.21 -6.82
N TYR A 266 10.21 -18.33 -6.47
CA TYR A 266 9.59 -17.50 -5.42
C TYR A 266 10.37 -17.56 -4.11
N ILE A 267 10.73 -18.75 -3.63
CA ILE A 267 11.44 -18.87 -2.35
C ILE A 267 12.83 -18.21 -2.43
N THR A 268 13.59 -18.42 -3.51
CA THR A 268 14.90 -17.78 -3.67
C THR A 268 14.80 -16.25 -3.81
N HIS A 269 13.73 -15.79 -4.45
CA HIS A 269 13.45 -14.39 -4.66
C HIS A 269 13.09 -13.71 -3.32
N ASP A 270 12.15 -14.28 -2.57
CA ASP A 270 11.73 -13.81 -1.24
C ASP A 270 12.91 -13.74 -0.25
N ILE A 271 13.83 -14.71 -0.27
CA ILE A 271 15.04 -14.70 0.56
C ILE A 271 15.94 -13.50 0.18
N SER A 272 16.13 -13.27 -1.11
CA SER A 272 16.96 -12.16 -1.60
C SER A 272 16.37 -10.81 -1.21
N ASP A 273 15.05 -10.64 -1.36
CA ASP A 273 14.37 -9.41 -0.98
C ASP A 273 14.34 -9.20 0.54
N LEU A 274 14.27 -10.26 1.34
CA LEU A 274 14.41 -10.17 2.79
C LEU A 274 15.78 -9.62 3.19
N PHE A 275 16.87 -10.09 2.57
CA PHE A 275 18.21 -9.54 2.81
C PHE A 275 18.30 -8.07 2.41
N LEU A 276 17.71 -7.68 1.29
CA LEU A 276 17.64 -6.28 0.87
C LEU A 276 16.83 -5.43 1.86
N ALA A 277 15.75 -5.96 2.42
CA ALA A 277 14.89 -5.25 3.37
C ALA A 277 15.54 -5.04 4.74
N VAL A 278 16.32 -6.02 5.20
CA VAL A 278 17.06 -5.97 6.47
C VAL A 278 18.39 -5.22 6.33
N SER A 279 18.85 -4.99 5.10
CA SER A 279 20.10 -4.25 4.86
C SER A 279 20.05 -2.87 5.52
N PRO A 280 21.12 -2.46 6.24
CA PRO A 280 21.14 -1.17 6.89
C PRO A 280 20.89 -0.04 5.88
N ILE A 281 19.90 0.81 6.15
CA ILE A 281 19.71 2.06 5.41
C ILE A 281 21.04 2.81 5.54
N PRO A 282 21.76 3.14 4.45
CA PRO A 282 23.00 3.87 4.54
C PRO A 282 22.73 5.17 5.29
N SER A 283 23.24 5.24 6.52
CA SER A 283 23.22 6.45 7.30
C SER A 283 24.08 7.46 6.53
N SER A 284 23.44 8.47 5.94
CA SER A 284 24.12 9.74 5.64
C SER A 284 24.96 10.11 6.87
N PRO A 285 26.22 10.53 6.67
CA PRO A 285 27.30 10.40 7.64
C PRO A 285 26.86 10.91 9.01
N SER A 286 26.93 10.00 9.97
CA SER A 286 26.93 10.34 11.39
C SER A 286 27.94 11.47 11.60
N PHE A 287 27.44 12.60 12.10
CA PHE A 287 28.11 13.53 12.99
C PHE A 287 29.61 13.22 13.16
N ILE A 288 30.45 13.86 12.35
CA ILE A 288 31.82 14.14 12.77
C ILE A 288 31.65 15.27 13.80
N PRO A 289 31.86 15.06 15.10
CA PRO A 289 31.92 16.17 16.03
C PRO A 289 33.03 17.12 15.54
N PRO A 290 32.82 18.45 15.55
CA PRO A 290 33.86 19.38 15.16
C PRO A 290 35.13 19.06 15.97
N SER A 291 36.27 18.96 15.28
CA SER A 291 37.56 18.82 15.96
C SER A 291 37.70 19.95 16.99
N PRO A 292 38.21 19.67 18.20
CA PRO A 292 38.54 20.75 19.13
C PRO A 292 39.51 21.68 18.40
N LYS A 293 39.16 22.96 18.31
CA LYS A 293 40.06 23.99 17.82
C LYS A 293 41.32 23.91 18.68
N SER A 294 42.44 23.55 18.08
CA SER A 294 43.75 23.76 18.69
C SER A 294 43.89 25.26 18.86
N ASN A 295 43.81 25.72 20.10
CA ASN A 295 44.19 27.09 20.44
C ASN A 295 45.66 27.26 20.04
N GLU A 296 45.92 28.15 19.08
CA GLU A 296 47.25 28.69 18.83
C GLU A 296 47.76 29.35 20.12
N PRO A 297 48.98 29.05 20.58
CA PRO A 297 49.70 29.93 21.45
C PRO A 297 50.39 31.03 20.65
N ILE A 298 50.29 32.23 21.22
CA ILE A 298 50.85 33.54 20.88
C ILE A 298 52.37 33.49 20.70
#